data_AF-A0A1G8WHN8-F1
#
_entry.id   AF-A0A1G8WHN8-F1
#
_cell.length_a   1.000
_cell.length_b   1.000
_cell.length_c   1.000
_cell.angle_alpha   90.00
_cell.angle_beta   90.00
_cell.angle_gamma   90.00
#
_symmetry.space_group_name_H-M   'P 1'
#
loop_
_entity.id
_entity.type
_entity.pdbx_description
1 polymer ?
#
loop_
_entity_poly.entity_id
_entity_poly.type
_entity_poly.pdbx_seq_one_letter_code
_entity_poly.pdbx_strand_id
1 'polypeptide(L)'
;MVKSIEHFFEDIFHHAIRQQPEPDWSFEYRTHLKQGLSQALGDFTDWEGEGTVPVVQKVVNKGSYSQELVTFRLPSQLLVSMYILTPLTGQKTYPAVLALHGHGYGPEEIIGIRKDGNVKQTEDLQSDYALQLVKRGIKVFVPTVLGFGERMFTSDWDAGKDKSCAKMAQLLLMAGKTLAGARIWEAARTIDVIEAYNDVQPGRIGVFGFSGGAMVAGYTAALDDRIMNVVLSGYASTFAGSILKLSHCIDNYLPGILKTGELPDLLGLIAPRPLFIEAGQDDPIFPVASVKEAVQQLQDLYRYYRQGNNFCFDLHGKGHQVSGERSYDWLAREMAAQ
;
A
#
# COMPACT_ATOMS: atom_id res chain seq x y z
N MET A 1 15.62 36.76 -20.86
CA MET A 1 15.32 37.03 -19.43
C MET A 1 15.91 35.86 -18.64
N VAL A 2 16.67 36.11 -17.57
CA VAL A 2 17.22 35.04 -16.71
C VAL A 2 16.06 34.49 -15.88
N LYS A 3 15.77 33.19 -15.96
CA LYS A 3 14.73 32.54 -15.14
C LYS A 3 15.23 32.37 -13.71
N SER A 4 14.36 32.52 -12.71
CA SER A 4 14.68 32.10 -11.34
C SER A 4 14.77 30.57 -11.26
N ILE A 5 15.36 30.04 -10.19
CA ILE A 5 15.46 28.59 -9.99
C ILE A 5 14.07 27.96 -9.86
N GLU A 6 13.13 28.66 -9.22
CA GLU A 6 11.73 28.24 -9.08
C GLU A 6 11.06 28.12 -10.44
N HIS A 7 11.12 29.17 -11.27
CA HIS A 7 10.54 29.15 -12.62
C HIS A 7 11.16 28.04 -13.49
N PHE A 8 12.46 27.76 -13.33
CA PHE A 8 13.12 26.67 -14.05
C PHE A 8 12.53 25.29 -13.69
N PHE A 9 12.30 25.02 -12.40
CA PHE A 9 11.70 23.75 -11.97
C PHE A 9 10.19 23.68 -12.26
N GLU A 10 9.47 24.80 -12.19
CA GLU A 10 8.08 24.89 -12.66
C GLU A 10 7.97 24.55 -14.15
N ASP A 11 8.90 25.05 -14.98
CA ASP A 11 8.94 24.72 -16.40
C ASP A 11 9.19 23.22 -16.66
N ILE A 12 10.06 22.58 -15.86
CA ILE A 12 10.30 21.13 -15.94
C ILE A 12 9.01 20.37 -15.61
N PHE A 13 8.33 20.74 -14.53
CA PHE A 13 7.05 20.15 -14.15
C PHE A 13 6.01 20.32 -15.26
N HIS A 14 5.80 21.55 -15.73
CA HIS A 14 4.84 21.83 -16.80
C HIS A 14 5.19 21.17 -18.13
N HIS A 15 6.48 20.98 -18.42
CA HIS A 15 6.91 20.23 -19.61
C HIS A 15 6.62 18.74 -19.48
N ALA A 16 6.74 18.16 -18.28
CA ALA A 16 6.40 16.76 -18.04
C ALA A 16 4.88 16.52 -18.17
N ILE A 17 4.05 17.33 -17.53
CA ILE A 17 2.58 17.15 -17.58
C ILE A 17 2.02 17.36 -19.00
N ARG A 18 2.61 18.23 -19.82
CA ARG A 18 2.20 18.42 -21.22
C ARG A 18 2.45 17.19 -22.12
N GLN A 19 3.21 16.20 -21.64
CA GLN A 19 3.43 14.94 -22.33
C GLN A 19 2.38 13.88 -21.98
N GLN A 20 1.52 14.14 -20.98
CA GLN A 20 0.46 13.22 -20.61
C GLN A 20 -0.59 13.16 -21.73
N PRO A 21 -1.08 11.95 -22.08
CA PRO A 21 -2.23 11.84 -22.95
C PRO A 21 -3.49 12.34 -22.22
N GLU A 22 -4.46 12.86 -22.99
CA GLU A 22 -5.76 13.25 -22.45
C GLU A 22 -6.47 12.02 -21.85
N PRO A 23 -7.00 12.11 -20.62
CA PRO A 23 -7.66 10.98 -19.97
C PRO A 23 -9.02 10.69 -20.62
N ASP A 24 -9.10 9.59 -21.38
CA ASP A 24 -10.34 9.10 -21.97
C ASP A 24 -10.80 7.74 -21.41
N TRP A 25 -9.97 7.14 -20.53
CA TRP A 25 -10.20 5.83 -19.92
C TRP A 25 -10.45 4.69 -20.92
N SER A 26 -9.98 4.87 -22.15
CA SER A 26 -9.87 3.83 -23.17
C SER A 26 -8.94 2.69 -22.71
N PHE A 27 -8.97 1.58 -23.44
CA PHE A 27 -8.03 0.49 -23.21
C PHE A 27 -6.58 0.96 -23.44
N GLU A 28 -6.37 1.80 -24.44
CA GLU A 28 -5.09 2.39 -24.79
C GLU A 28 -4.55 3.29 -23.67
N TYR A 29 -5.38 4.19 -23.13
CA TYR A 29 -4.98 5.08 -22.03
C TYR A 29 -4.62 4.27 -20.78
N ARG A 30 -5.42 3.28 -20.40
CA ARG A 30 -5.10 2.38 -19.27
C ARG A 30 -3.82 1.59 -19.50
N THR A 31 -3.59 1.15 -20.74
CA THR A 31 -2.37 0.42 -21.12
C THR A 31 -1.15 1.33 -20.99
N HIS A 32 -1.23 2.58 -21.47
CA HIS A 32 -0.20 3.62 -21.27
C HIS A 32 0.11 3.84 -19.79
N LEU A 33 -0.91 4.01 -18.95
CA LEU A 33 -0.73 4.18 -17.50
C LEU A 33 -0.05 2.96 -16.86
N LYS A 34 -0.51 1.73 -17.16
CA LYS A 34 0.11 0.50 -16.63
C LYS A 34 1.57 0.37 -17.05
N GLN A 35 1.87 0.57 -18.33
CA GLN A 35 3.24 0.49 -18.86
C GLN A 35 4.15 1.56 -18.26
N GLY A 36 3.68 2.81 -18.21
CA GLY A 36 4.45 3.91 -17.63
C GLY A 36 4.68 3.74 -16.13
N LEU A 37 3.71 3.19 -15.39
CA LEU A 37 3.88 2.83 -13.97
C LEU A 37 4.94 1.72 -13.83
N SER A 38 4.80 0.61 -14.55
CA SER A 38 5.78 -0.49 -14.50
C SER A 38 7.19 -0.02 -14.86
N GLN A 39 7.34 0.82 -15.89
CA GLN A 39 8.64 1.38 -16.27
C GLN A 39 9.22 2.27 -15.16
N ALA A 40 8.40 3.13 -14.55
CA ALA A 40 8.86 4.05 -13.51
C ALA A 40 9.22 3.32 -12.19
N LEU A 41 8.59 2.17 -11.92
CA LEU A 41 8.92 1.32 -10.78
C LEU A 41 10.28 0.60 -10.96
N GLY A 42 10.61 0.26 -12.21
CA GLY A 42 11.84 -0.44 -12.60
C GLY A 42 11.62 -1.92 -12.87
N ASP A 43 12.62 -2.55 -13.48
CA ASP A 43 12.60 -3.97 -13.84
C ASP A 43 13.19 -4.84 -12.72
N PHE A 44 12.41 -5.83 -12.27
CA PHE A 44 12.78 -6.79 -11.22
C PHE A 44 12.74 -8.24 -11.75
N THR A 45 12.77 -8.43 -13.07
CA THR A 45 12.85 -9.76 -13.67
C THR A 45 14.14 -10.48 -13.33
N ASP A 46 15.20 -9.76 -12.95
CA ASP A 46 16.48 -10.32 -12.48
C ASP A 46 16.44 -10.83 -11.04
N TRP A 47 15.36 -10.60 -10.29
CA TRP A 47 15.16 -11.12 -8.93
C TRP A 47 14.57 -12.54 -8.97
N GLU A 48 15.16 -13.39 -9.81
CA GLU A 48 14.77 -14.79 -9.99
C GLU A 48 15.38 -15.69 -8.90
N GLY A 49 14.71 -16.81 -8.64
CA GLY A 49 15.15 -17.82 -7.70
C GLY A 49 13.97 -18.61 -7.13
N GLU A 50 14.27 -19.57 -6.28
CA GLU A 50 13.24 -20.27 -5.52
C GLU A 50 13.05 -19.60 -4.16
N GLY A 51 11.82 -19.19 -3.87
CA GLY A 51 11.43 -18.82 -2.51
C GLY A 51 11.35 -20.05 -1.60
N THR A 52 11.18 -19.83 -0.30
CA THR A 52 10.89 -20.92 0.64
C THR A 52 9.44 -20.87 1.11
N VAL A 53 8.91 -22.00 1.52
CA VAL A 53 7.63 -22.03 2.23
C VAL A 53 7.74 -21.28 3.58
N PRO A 54 6.67 -20.61 4.05
CA PRO A 54 6.61 -20.04 5.39
C PRO A 54 6.90 -21.04 6.50
N VAL A 55 7.85 -20.70 7.37
CA VAL A 55 8.18 -21.45 8.58
C VAL A 55 7.68 -20.69 9.80
N VAL A 56 6.81 -21.34 10.58
CA VAL A 56 6.27 -20.77 11.82
C VAL A 56 7.36 -20.66 12.87
N GLN A 57 7.59 -19.44 13.35
CA GLN A 57 8.54 -19.12 14.42
C GLN A 57 7.85 -19.05 15.78
N LYS A 58 6.62 -18.53 15.82
CA LYS A 58 5.87 -18.34 17.06
C LYS A 58 4.38 -18.41 16.79
N VAL A 59 3.64 -19.01 17.72
CA VAL A 59 2.17 -19.02 17.73
C VAL A 59 1.69 -18.50 19.08
N VAL A 60 0.72 -17.60 19.07
CA VAL A 60 0.07 -17.07 20.26
C VAL A 60 -1.45 -17.14 20.08
N ASN A 61 -2.14 -17.81 21.01
CA ASN A 61 -3.60 -17.75 21.06
C ASN A 61 -4.04 -16.45 21.74
N LYS A 62 -4.84 -15.62 21.06
CA LYS A 62 -5.34 -14.33 21.52
C LYS A 62 -6.82 -14.38 21.91
N GLY A 63 -7.36 -15.58 22.13
CA GLY A 63 -8.76 -15.82 22.47
C GLY A 63 -9.64 -15.91 21.22
N SER A 64 -9.92 -14.78 20.57
CA SER A 64 -10.79 -14.74 19.38
C SER A 64 -10.06 -14.98 18.05
N TYR A 65 -8.73 -14.97 18.05
CA TYR A 65 -7.88 -15.23 16.88
C TYR A 65 -6.55 -15.87 17.32
N SER A 66 -5.86 -16.54 16.41
CA SER A 66 -4.45 -16.90 16.56
C SER A 66 -3.55 -15.88 15.88
N GLN A 67 -2.39 -15.63 16.46
CA GLN A 67 -1.33 -14.82 15.88
C GLN A 67 -0.10 -15.71 15.66
N GLU A 68 0.32 -15.83 14.42
CA GLU A 68 1.53 -16.54 14.02
C GLU A 68 2.57 -15.53 13.55
N LEU A 69 3.84 -15.72 13.91
CA LEU A 69 4.96 -15.08 13.25
C LEU A 69 5.63 -16.14 12.38
N VAL A 70 5.70 -15.89 11.07
CA VAL A 70 6.35 -16.77 10.11
C VAL A 70 7.54 -16.07 9.47
N THR A 71 8.50 -16.85 8.99
CA THR A 71 9.60 -16.35 8.17
C THR A 71 9.74 -17.20 6.90
N PHE A 72 10.11 -16.54 5.80
CA PHE A 72 10.38 -17.19 4.51
C PHE A 72 11.30 -16.33 3.65
N ARG A 73 11.87 -16.92 2.61
CA ARG A 73 12.61 -16.19 1.58
C ARG A 73 11.77 -16.01 0.34
N LEU A 74 11.83 -14.83 -0.25
CA LEU A 74 11.33 -14.57 -1.60
C LEU A 74 12.32 -15.09 -2.65
N PRO A 75 11.93 -15.16 -3.94
CA PRO A 75 12.85 -15.48 -5.04
C PRO A 75 14.15 -14.65 -5.03
N SER A 76 14.07 -13.37 -4.63
CA SER A 76 15.21 -12.46 -4.42
C SER A 76 16.18 -12.88 -3.29
N GLN A 77 15.89 -13.98 -2.60
CA GLN A 77 16.60 -14.52 -1.43
C GLN A 77 16.54 -13.65 -0.17
N LEU A 78 15.83 -12.51 -0.22
CA LEU A 78 15.58 -11.71 0.97
C LEU A 78 14.64 -12.44 1.92
N LEU A 79 15.02 -12.43 3.20
CA LEU A 79 14.18 -12.93 4.29
C LEU A 79 13.05 -11.94 4.55
N VAL A 80 11.84 -12.47 4.69
CA VAL A 80 10.62 -11.74 5.07
C VAL A 80 10.10 -12.36 6.36
N SER A 81 9.84 -11.51 7.36
CA SER A 81 8.99 -11.88 8.48
C SER A 81 7.57 -11.39 8.21
N MET A 82 6.59 -12.19 8.61
CA MET A 82 5.18 -11.86 8.41
C MET A 82 4.37 -12.34 9.61
N TYR A 83 3.54 -11.45 10.14
CA TYR A 83 2.50 -11.88 11.08
C TYR A 83 1.29 -12.39 10.30
N ILE A 84 0.69 -13.48 10.77
CA ILE A 84 -0.57 -14.02 10.25
C ILE A 84 -1.57 -14.03 11.39
N LEU A 85 -2.67 -13.29 11.22
CA LEU A 85 -3.77 -13.26 12.17
C LEU A 85 -4.92 -14.09 11.61
N THR A 86 -5.19 -15.24 12.21
CA THR A 86 -6.25 -16.16 11.78
C THR A 86 -7.41 -16.11 12.77
N PRO A 87 -8.63 -15.73 12.36
CA PRO A 87 -9.77 -15.70 13.25
C PRO A 87 -10.18 -17.11 13.69
N LEU A 88 -10.59 -17.28 14.95
CA LEU A 88 -10.99 -18.57 15.51
C LEU A 88 -12.52 -18.76 15.49
N THR A 89 -13.13 -18.57 14.31
CA THR A 89 -14.60 -18.71 14.15
C THR A 89 -15.03 -20.13 13.74
N GLY A 90 -14.10 -21.07 13.61
CA GLY A 90 -14.37 -22.45 13.21
C GLY A 90 -14.66 -22.65 11.71
N GLN A 91 -14.42 -21.64 10.87
CA GLN A 91 -14.53 -21.80 9.42
C GLN A 91 -13.34 -22.59 8.87
N LYS A 92 -13.55 -23.29 7.75
CA LYS A 92 -12.49 -24.05 7.07
C LYS A 92 -11.53 -23.15 6.28
N THR A 93 -12.08 -22.09 5.69
CA THR A 93 -11.36 -21.13 4.86
C THR A 93 -11.85 -19.72 5.15
N TYR A 94 -10.97 -18.74 4.99
CA TYR A 94 -11.25 -17.33 5.31
C TYR A 94 -10.99 -16.43 4.10
N PRO A 95 -11.74 -15.33 3.91
CA PRO A 95 -11.27 -14.25 3.06
C PRO A 95 -9.95 -13.72 3.63
N ALA A 96 -9.02 -13.34 2.76
CA ALA A 96 -7.68 -12.91 3.15
C ALA A 96 -7.45 -11.43 2.83
N VAL A 97 -6.70 -10.74 3.69
CA VAL A 97 -6.21 -9.38 3.43
C VAL A 97 -4.71 -9.32 3.62
N LEU A 98 -4.02 -8.80 2.61
CA LEU A 98 -2.65 -8.30 2.74
C LEU A 98 -2.68 -6.90 3.38
N ALA A 99 -2.15 -6.77 4.59
CA ALA A 99 -2.12 -5.53 5.36
C ALA A 99 -0.71 -4.94 5.38
N LEU A 100 -0.53 -3.76 4.78
CA LEU A 100 0.77 -3.14 4.55
C LEU A 100 0.96 -1.90 5.42
N HIS A 101 1.82 -2.02 6.43
CA HIS A 101 2.09 -0.94 7.39
C HIS A 101 2.74 0.29 6.72
N GLY A 102 2.51 1.45 7.34
CA GLY A 102 3.11 2.71 6.92
C GLY A 102 4.53 2.91 7.45
N HIS A 103 5.00 4.14 7.35
CA HIS A 103 6.22 4.57 8.02
C HIS A 103 6.03 4.55 9.54
N GLY A 104 6.83 3.76 10.23
CA GLY A 104 6.70 3.55 11.67
C GLY A 104 7.67 2.48 12.15
N TYR A 105 7.33 1.75 13.20
CA TYR A 105 8.20 0.72 13.78
C TYR A 105 7.96 -0.69 13.24
N GLY A 106 7.11 -0.85 12.23
CA GLY A 106 6.93 -2.12 11.52
C GLY A 106 5.53 -2.73 11.69
N PRO A 107 5.37 -4.02 11.38
CA PRO A 107 4.07 -4.69 11.38
C PRO A 107 3.42 -4.76 12.77
N GLU A 108 4.22 -4.69 13.85
CA GLU A 108 3.75 -4.62 15.24
C GLU A 108 2.73 -3.49 15.45
N GLU A 109 2.94 -2.37 14.75
CA GLU A 109 2.14 -1.16 14.89
C GLU A 109 0.68 -1.36 14.52
N ILE A 110 0.37 -2.32 13.66
CA ILE A 110 -0.98 -2.52 13.12
C ILE A 110 -1.66 -3.78 13.68
N ILE A 111 -0.98 -4.49 14.60
CA ILE A 111 -1.46 -5.71 15.25
C ILE A 111 -1.63 -5.58 16.78
N GLY A 112 -1.64 -4.37 17.33
CA GLY A 112 -1.84 -4.16 18.78
C GLY A 112 -0.59 -4.23 19.63
N ILE A 113 0.60 -4.10 19.04
CA ILE A 113 1.88 -4.20 19.76
C ILE A 113 2.61 -2.85 19.67
N ARG A 114 3.14 -2.37 20.79
CA ARG A 114 3.96 -1.15 20.86
C ARG A 114 5.39 -1.43 20.44
N LYS A 115 6.17 -0.38 20.14
CA LYS A 115 7.61 -0.47 19.80
C LYS A 115 8.45 -1.20 20.87
N ASP A 116 8.03 -1.17 22.14
CA ASP A 116 8.70 -1.87 23.24
C ASP A 116 8.27 -3.34 23.39
N GLY A 117 7.42 -3.85 22.48
CA GLY A 117 6.92 -5.23 22.47
C GLY A 117 5.71 -5.47 23.38
N ASN A 118 5.28 -4.47 24.17
CA ASN A 118 4.11 -4.59 25.02
C ASN A 118 2.81 -4.41 24.22
N VAL A 119 1.71 -4.98 24.71
CA VAL A 119 0.38 -4.83 24.07
C VAL A 119 -0.14 -3.41 24.30
N LYS A 120 -0.72 -2.80 23.26
CA LYS A 120 -1.39 -1.49 23.34
C LYS A 120 -2.67 -1.56 24.19
N GLN A 121 -3.08 -0.42 24.77
CA GLN A 121 -4.35 -0.32 25.47
C GLN A 121 -5.52 -0.30 24.48
N THR A 122 -6.73 -0.64 24.95
CA THR A 122 -7.92 -0.83 24.11
C THR A 122 -8.30 0.39 23.28
N GLU A 123 -8.19 1.59 23.85
CA GLU A 123 -8.52 2.85 23.14
C GLU A 123 -7.57 3.14 21.97
N ASP A 124 -6.34 2.59 21.98
CA ASP A 124 -5.32 2.84 20.96
C ASP A 124 -5.44 1.91 19.74
N LEU A 125 -6.32 0.90 19.81
CA LEU A 125 -6.38 -0.19 18.82
C LEU A 125 -7.20 0.16 17.58
N GLN A 126 -7.86 1.33 17.53
CA GLN A 126 -8.72 1.68 16.40
C GLN A 126 -7.91 1.82 15.10
N SER A 127 -6.69 2.35 15.17
CA SER A 127 -5.79 2.49 14.02
C SER A 127 -5.10 1.18 13.62
N ASP A 128 -5.23 0.13 14.44
CA ASP A 128 -4.56 -1.15 14.25
C ASP A 128 -5.41 -2.04 13.34
N TYR A 129 -5.48 -1.65 12.07
CA TYR A 129 -6.42 -2.21 11.11
C TYR A 129 -6.27 -3.73 10.91
N ALA A 130 -5.07 -4.30 11.00
CA ALA A 130 -4.93 -5.76 10.92
C ALA A 130 -5.63 -6.46 12.11
N LEU A 131 -5.53 -5.89 13.32
CA LEU A 131 -6.27 -6.37 14.49
C LEU A 131 -7.78 -6.20 14.34
N GLN A 132 -8.22 -5.09 13.72
CA GLN A 132 -9.65 -4.82 13.53
C GLN A 132 -10.28 -5.71 12.46
N LEU A 133 -9.53 -6.08 11.42
CA LEU A 133 -9.98 -6.97 10.35
C LEU A 133 -10.05 -8.42 10.82
N VAL A 134 -9.07 -8.91 11.61
CA VAL A 134 -9.16 -10.28 12.14
C VAL A 134 -10.37 -10.47 13.07
N LYS A 135 -10.71 -9.46 13.86
CA LYS A 135 -11.93 -9.46 14.70
C LYS A 135 -13.22 -9.51 13.87
N ARG A 136 -13.17 -9.20 12.57
CA ARG A 136 -14.27 -9.27 11.62
C ARG A 136 -14.29 -10.55 10.79
N GLY A 137 -13.51 -11.57 11.19
CA GLY A 137 -13.51 -12.87 10.52
C GLY A 137 -12.68 -12.94 9.25
N ILE A 138 -11.76 -11.99 9.05
CA ILE A 138 -10.83 -11.95 7.91
C ILE A 138 -9.48 -12.50 8.36
N LYS A 139 -8.86 -13.37 7.57
CA LYS A 139 -7.46 -13.77 7.80
C LYS A 139 -6.53 -12.66 7.31
N VAL A 140 -5.63 -12.18 8.15
CA VAL A 140 -4.79 -11.01 7.82
C VAL A 140 -3.33 -11.40 7.78
N PHE A 141 -2.66 -11.02 6.69
CA PHE A 141 -1.24 -11.24 6.44
C PHE A 141 -0.52 -9.90 6.51
N VAL A 142 0.46 -9.79 7.40
CA VAL A 142 1.12 -8.54 7.76
C VAL A 142 2.64 -8.68 7.60
N PRO A 143 3.18 -8.56 6.38
CA PRO A 143 4.62 -8.64 6.17
C PRO A 143 5.33 -7.39 6.70
N THR A 144 6.57 -7.56 7.16
CA THR A 144 7.47 -6.41 7.37
C THR A 144 7.84 -5.82 6.00
N VAL A 145 7.44 -4.57 5.76
CA VAL A 145 7.75 -3.85 4.53
C VAL A 145 9.26 -3.59 4.45
N LEU A 146 9.85 -3.80 3.27
CA LEU A 146 11.27 -3.61 3.02
C LEU A 146 11.76 -2.21 3.46
N GLY A 147 12.82 -2.17 4.27
CA GLY A 147 13.42 -0.94 4.79
C GLY A 147 12.93 -0.49 6.16
N PHE A 148 12.14 -1.32 6.85
CA PHE A 148 11.68 -1.12 8.23
C PHE A 148 11.95 -2.36 9.09
N GLY A 149 11.88 -2.21 10.41
CA GLY A 149 12.05 -3.31 11.36
C GLY A 149 13.37 -4.05 11.16
N GLU A 150 13.32 -5.38 11.21
CA GLU A 150 14.44 -6.27 10.96
C GLU A 150 14.95 -6.24 9.50
N ARG A 151 14.21 -5.58 8.61
CA ARG A 151 14.52 -5.45 7.18
C ARG A 151 15.20 -4.12 6.85
N MET A 152 15.83 -3.50 7.84
CA MET A 152 16.72 -2.36 7.69
C MET A 152 18.16 -2.79 7.43
N PHE A 153 18.98 -1.87 6.91
CA PHE A 153 20.43 -2.04 7.01
C PHE A 153 20.85 -2.02 8.47
N THR A 154 21.68 -2.99 8.88
CA THR A 154 22.27 -3.03 10.24
C THR A 154 22.92 -1.70 10.61
N SER A 155 23.60 -1.04 9.68
CA SER A 155 24.21 0.27 9.92
C SER A 155 23.20 1.37 10.27
N ASP A 156 21.99 1.34 9.71
CA ASP A 156 20.95 2.31 10.02
C ASP A 156 20.24 1.96 11.34
N TRP A 157 20.06 0.67 11.60
CA TRP A 157 19.55 0.15 12.87
C TRP A 157 20.46 0.53 14.04
N ASP A 158 21.76 0.25 13.94
CA ASP A 158 22.76 0.58 14.97
C ASP A 158 22.90 2.09 15.19
N ALA A 159 22.60 2.89 14.16
CA ALA A 159 22.56 4.35 14.24
C ALA A 159 21.23 4.89 14.82
N GLY A 160 20.31 4.01 15.24
CA GLY A 160 19.03 4.40 15.85
C GLY A 160 18.04 5.04 14.87
N LYS A 161 18.18 4.82 13.56
CA LYS A 161 17.19 5.28 12.58
C LYS A 161 15.95 4.39 12.62
N ASP A 162 14.81 4.95 12.22
CA ASP A 162 13.56 4.19 12.12
C ASP A 162 13.36 3.51 10.75
N LYS A 163 14.20 3.82 9.75
CA LYS A 163 14.10 3.26 8.39
C LYS A 163 15.39 3.36 7.59
N SER A 164 15.49 2.52 6.55
CA SER A 164 16.61 2.51 5.57
C SER A 164 16.24 3.04 4.18
N CYS A 165 15.11 3.73 4.05
CA CYS A 165 14.53 4.08 2.75
C CYS A 165 15.49 4.86 1.83
N ALA A 166 16.17 5.90 2.35
CA ALA A 166 17.09 6.72 1.56
C ALA A 166 18.25 5.91 0.99
N LYS A 167 18.91 5.11 1.84
CA LYS A 167 20.06 4.29 1.45
C LYS A 167 19.66 3.20 0.44
N MET A 168 18.54 2.53 0.67
CA MET A 168 18.03 1.51 -0.26
C MET A 168 17.63 2.12 -1.61
N ALA A 169 16.90 3.24 -1.59
CA ALA A 169 16.47 3.90 -2.82
C ALA A 169 17.65 4.40 -3.64
N GLN A 170 18.68 4.99 -3.02
CA GLN A 170 19.88 5.42 -3.73
C GLN A 170 20.56 4.26 -4.46
N LEU A 171 20.72 3.11 -3.80
CA LEU A 171 21.29 1.91 -4.43
C LEU A 171 20.41 1.42 -5.59
N LEU A 172 19.10 1.33 -5.39
CA LEU A 172 18.16 0.86 -6.41
C LEU A 172 18.13 1.82 -7.61
N LEU A 173 18.12 3.13 -7.39
CA LEU A 173 18.11 4.14 -8.46
C LEU A 173 19.35 4.02 -9.34
N MET A 174 20.52 3.73 -8.76
CA MET A 174 21.75 3.47 -9.53
C MET A 174 21.69 2.18 -10.35
N ALA A 175 20.78 1.27 -10.01
CA ALA A 175 20.51 0.03 -10.75
C ALA A 175 19.27 0.13 -11.67
N GLY A 176 18.72 1.34 -11.89
CA GLY A 176 17.52 1.54 -12.71
C GLY A 176 16.22 1.01 -12.09
N LYS A 177 16.21 0.82 -10.76
CA LYS A 177 15.09 0.32 -9.97
C LYS A 177 14.64 1.36 -8.94
N THR A 178 13.45 1.21 -8.37
CA THR A 178 12.99 2.08 -7.27
C THR A 178 12.67 1.29 -6.01
N LEU A 179 12.70 1.95 -4.85
CA LEU A 179 12.29 1.32 -3.59
C LEU A 179 10.78 0.98 -3.59
N ALA A 180 9.95 1.81 -4.22
CA ALA A 180 8.54 1.47 -4.45
C ALA A 180 8.41 0.20 -5.28
N GLY A 181 9.13 0.11 -6.41
CA GLY A 181 9.12 -1.07 -7.27
C GLY A 181 9.51 -2.34 -6.54
N ALA A 182 10.55 -2.27 -5.69
CA ALA A 182 10.96 -3.41 -4.87
C ALA A 182 9.83 -3.86 -3.92
N ARG A 183 9.19 -2.91 -3.23
CA ARG A 183 8.08 -3.21 -2.29
C ARG A 183 6.84 -3.75 -2.99
N ILE A 184 6.50 -3.23 -4.16
CA ILE A 184 5.36 -3.70 -4.96
C ILE A 184 5.64 -5.09 -5.52
N TRP A 185 6.86 -5.34 -5.98
CA TRP A 185 7.29 -6.68 -6.38
C TRP A 185 7.18 -7.66 -5.20
N GLU A 186 7.66 -7.30 -4.00
CA GLU A 186 7.53 -8.15 -2.82
C GLU A 186 6.07 -8.37 -2.39
N ALA A 187 5.23 -7.34 -2.50
CA ALA A 187 3.79 -7.46 -2.21
C ALA A 187 3.13 -8.46 -3.18
N ALA A 188 3.43 -8.39 -4.48
CA ALA A 188 2.94 -9.33 -5.47
C ALA A 188 3.43 -10.78 -5.21
N ARG A 189 4.68 -10.97 -4.79
CA ARG A 189 5.18 -12.30 -4.38
C ARG A 189 4.58 -12.79 -3.06
N THR A 190 4.25 -11.87 -2.15
CA THR A 190 3.55 -12.21 -0.91
C THR A 190 2.13 -12.69 -1.20
N ILE A 191 1.47 -12.17 -2.23
CA ILE A 191 0.16 -12.69 -2.70
C ILE A 191 0.30 -14.14 -3.17
N ASP A 192 1.36 -14.49 -3.90
CA ASP A 192 1.62 -15.90 -4.29
C ASP A 192 1.69 -16.82 -3.06
N VAL A 193 2.32 -16.34 -1.97
CA VAL A 193 2.40 -17.07 -0.69
C VAL A 193 1.02 -17.17 -0.03
N ILE A 194 0.22 -16.10 -0.04
CA ILE A 194 -1.13 -16.08 0.54
C ILE A 194 -2.05 -17.10 -0.17
N GLU A 195 -2.01 -17.15 -1.51
CA GLU A 195 -2.82 -18.08 -2.31
C GLU A 195 -2.48 -19.56 -2.04
N ALA A 196 -1.26 -19.84 -1.56
CA ALA A 196 -0.83 -21.20 -1.22
C ALA A 196 -1.36 -21.70 0.13
N TYR A 197 -1.96 -20.85 0.96
CA TYR A 197 -2.55 -21.29 2.23
C TYR A 197 -3.89 -22.00 2.00
N ASN A 198 -3.98 -23.26 2.45
CA ASN A 198 -5.18 -24.09 2.29
C ASN A 198 -6.44 -23.54 3.01
N ASP A 199 -6.25 -22.66 3.98
CA ASP A 199 -7.33 -22.00 4.73
C ASP A 199 -7.61 -20.57 4.25
N VAL A 200 -7.11 -20.19 3.08
CA VAL A 200 -7.49 -18.95 2.36
C VAL A 200 -8.54 -19.29 1.29
N GLN A 201 -9.59 -18.48 1.20
CA GLN A 201 -10.61 -18.60 0.17
C GLN A 201 -10.04 -18.19 -1.19
N PRO A 202 -10.05 -19.08 -2.21
CA PRO A 202 -9.55 -18.74 -3.54
C PRO A 202 -10.28 -17.54 -4.14
N GLY A 203 -9.53 -16.63 -4.76
CA GLY A 203 -10.09 -15.44 -5.41
C GLY A 203 -10.68 -14.40 -4.45
N ARG A 204 -10.46 -14.50 -3.13
CA ARG A 204 -10.91 -13.52 -2.14
C ARG A 204 -9.74 -12.92 -1.37
N ILE A 205 -8.89 -12.20 -2.08
CA ILE A 205 -7.76 -11.45 -1.50
C ILE A 205 -8.04 -9.95 -1.62
N GLY A 206 -8.08 -9.28 -0.48
CA GLY A 206 -8.08 -7.81 -0.39
C GLY A 206 -6.71 -7.28 -0.01
N VAL A 207 -6.55 -5.96 -0.11
CA VAL A 207 -5.37 -5.25 0.38
C VAL A 207 -5.81 -4.04 1.20
N PHE A 208 -5.14 -3.82 2.33
CA PHE A 208 -5.30 -2.63 3.16
C PHE A 208 -3.92 -2.02 3.37
N GLY A 209 -3.74 -0.75 3.02
CA GLY A 209 -2.51 -0.03 3.30
C GLY A 209 -2.75 1.30 4.00
N PHE A 210 -1.76 1.74 4.78
CA PHE A 210 -1.72 3.08 5.40
C PHE A 210 -0.44 3.83 5.00
N SER A 211 -0.55 5.10 4.60
CA SER A 211 0.59 5.97 4.27
C SER A 211 1.49 5.34 3.19
N GLY A 212 2.78 5.14 3.46
CA GLY A 212 3.68 4.41 2.55
C GLY A 212 3.20 2.99 2.22
N GLY A 213 2.47 2.33 3.11
CA GLY A 213 1.83 1.04 2.83
C GLY A 213 0.61 1.16 1.93
N ALA A 214 -0.11 2.29 1.96
CA ALA A 214 -1.19 2.58 1.01
C ALA A 214 -0.64 2.83 -0.41
N MET A 215 0.54 3.44 -0.53
CA MET A 215 1.24 3.53 -1.81
C MET A 215 1.55 2.14 -2.38
N VAL A 216 2.14 1.25 -1.58
CA VAL A 216 2.42 -0.13 -2.00
C VAL A 216 1.12 -0.87 -2.34
N ALA A 217 0.09 -0.76 -1.50
CA ALA A 217 -1.22 -1.39 -1.73
C ALA A 217 -1.87 -0.92 -3.03
N GLY A 218 -1.91 0.40 -3.28
CA GLY A 218 -2.55 1.00 -4.45
C GLY A 218 -1.87 0.61 -5.74
N TYR A 219 -0.54 0.70 -5.82
CA TYR A 219 0.19 0.32 -7.01
C TYR A 219 0.24 -1.19 -7.23
N THR A 220 0.29 -2.00 -6.16
CA THR A 220 0.15 -3.45 -6.29
C THR A 220 -1.23 -3.80 -6.85
N ALA A 221 -2.31 -3.20 -6.32
CA ALA A 221 -3.65 -3.41 -6.85
C ALA A 221 -3.78 -2.95 -8.30
N ALA A 222 -3.18 -1.84 -8.70
CA ALA A 222 -3.20 -1.36 -10.08
C ALA A 222 -2.55 -2.34 -11.09
N LEU A 223 -1.57 -3.13 -10.64
CA LEU A 223 -0.78 -4.03 -11.48
C LEU A 223 -1.14 -5.52 -11.33
N ASP A 224 -1.74 -5.90 -10.20
CA ASP A 224 -2.13 -7.28 -9.89
C ASP A 224 -3.65 -7.40 -9.76
N ASP A 225 -4.26 -8.09 -10.73
CA ASP A 225 -5.71 -8.25 -10.82
C ASP A 225 -6.26 -9.31 -9.87
N ARG A 226 -5.41 -10.03 -9.11
CA ARG A 226 -5.85 -10.96 -8.05
C ARG A 226 -6.38 -10.25 -6.81
N ILE A 227 -6.02 -8.98 -6.61
CA ILE A 227 -6.54 -8.16 -5.51
C ILE A 227 -7.96 -7.73 -5.85
N MET A 228 -8.93 -8.13 -5.05
CA MET A 228 -10.35 -7.89 -5.34
C MET A 228 -10.92 -6.65 -4.66
N ASN A 229 -10.40 -6.29 -3.48
CA ASN A 229 -10.91 -5.16 -2.69
C ASN A 229 -9.75 -4.37 -2.10
N VAL A 230 -9.80 -3.04 -2.21
CA VAL A 230 -8.68 -2.16 -1.85
C VAL A 230 -9.13 -1.11 -0.83
N VAL A 231 -8.39 -0.98 0.27
CA VAL A 231 -8.51 0.16 1.19
C VAL A 231 -7.19 0.90 1.24
N LEU A 232 -7.24 2.20 0.93
CA LEU A 232 -6.10 3.12 0.97
C LEU A 232 -6.35 4.19 2.03
N SER A 233 -5.56 4.19 3.09
CA SER A 233 -5.64 5.20 4.15
C SER A 233 -4.46 6.16 4.10
N GLY A 234 -4.74 7.47 4.10
CA GLY A 234 -3.72 8.52 4.22
C GLY A 234 -2.68 8.51 3.10
N TYR A 235 -3.12 8.43 1.83
CA TYR A 235 -2.22 8.47 0.67
C TYR A 235 -2.84 9.09 -0.58
N ALA A 236 -4.08 8.71 -0.92
CA ALA A 236 -4.72 9.18 -2.15
C ALA A 236 -4.81 10.71 -2.18
N SER A 237 -4.15 11.32 -3.17
CA SER A 237 -3.96 12.76 -3.31
C SER A 237 -3.47 13.04 -4.74
N THR A 238 -2.81 14.17 -4.98
CA THR A 238 -2.09 14.46 -6.22
C THR A 238 -0.59 14.63 -5.96
N PHE A 239 0.27 14.26 -6.92
CA PHE A 239 1.69 14.52 -6.91
C PHE A 239 1.95 16.02 -6.78
N ALA A 240 1.27 16.84 -7.58
CA ALA A 240 1.41 18.29 -7.53
C ALA A 240 1.01 18.90 -6.17
N GLY A 241 -0.11 18.44 -5.62
CA GLY A 241 -0.70 18.99 -4.40
C GLY A 241 -0.12 18.44 -3.10
N SER A 242 0.62 17.32 -3.14
CA SER A 242 1.25 16.70 -1.97
C SER A 242 2.71 16.31 -2.22
N ILE A 243 2.99 15.31 -3.06
CA ILE A 243 4.33 14.67 -3.15
C ILE A 243 5.44 15.64 -3.55
N LEU A 244 5.15 16.57 -4.45
CA LEU A 244 6.10 17.59 -4.92
C LEU A 244 6.04 18.89 -4.11
N LYS A 245 4.97 19.09 -3.33
CA LYS A 245 4.76 20.31 -2.53
C LYS A 245 5.35 20.17 -1.12
N LEU A 246 5.43 18.95 -0.60
CA LEU A 246 5.85 18.62 0.75
C LEU A 246 7.04 17.66 0.72
N SER A 247 7.74 17.55 1.84
CA SER A 247 8.82 16.58 1.99
C SER A 247 8.24 15.19 2.25
N HIS A 248 8.49 14.26 1.32
CA HIS A 248 8.07 12.87 1.42
C HIS A 248 9.27 11.92 1.46
N CYS A 249 9.00 10.66 1.81
CA CYS A 249 10.02 9.63 1.66
C CYS A 249 10.37 9.43 0.18
N ILE A 250 11.65 9.13 -0.09
CA ILE A 250 12.20 9.00 -1.45
C ILE A 250 11.48 7.92 -2.30
N ASP A 251 10.81 6.97 -1.65
CA ASP A 251 10.00 5.93 -2.30
C ASP A 251 8.79 6.48 -3.08
N ASN A 252 8.37 7.72 -2.83
CA ASN A 252 7.27 8.37 -3.56
C ASN A 252 7.70 8.96 -4.91
N TYR A 253 9.01 9.09 -5.17
CA TYR A 253 9.53 9.78 -6.34
C TYR A 253 9.94 8.77 -7.41
N LEU A 254 9.02 8.54 -8.36
CA LEU A 254 9.20 7.59 -9.46
C LEU A 254 9.73 8.31 -10.72
N PRO A 255 10.89 7.91 -11.28
CA PRO A 255 11.45 8.56 -12.46
C PRO A 255 10.47 8.56 -13.65
N GLY A 256 10.17 9.74 -14.17
CA GLY A 256 9.35 9.91 -15.39
C GLY A 256 7.84 9.82 -15.18
N ILE A 257 7.34 9.51 -13.97
CA ILE A 257 5.91 9.25 -13.74
C ILE A 257 4.99 10.43 -14.09
N LEU A 258 5.47 11.66 -13.94
CA LEU A 258 4.71 12.87 -14.32
C LEU A 258 4.39 12.96 -15.82
N LYS A 259 5.09 12.21 -16.67
CA LYS A 259 4.78 12.10 -18.10
C LYS A 259 3.70 11.04 -18.38
N THR A 260 3.49 10.14 -17.43
CA THR A 260 2.55 9.03 -17.54
C THR A 260 1.15 9.49 -17.17
N GLY A 261 0.99 10.06 -15.97
CA GLY A 261 -0.30 10.51 -15.45
C GLY A 261 -0.16 11.04 -14.02
N GLU A 262 -1.26 11.55 -13.47
CA GLU A 262 -1.33 12.00 -12.09
C GLU A 262 -1.60 10.81 -11.15
N LEU A 263 -1.35 10.94 -9.84
CA LEU A 263 -1.63 9.91 -8.84
C LEU A 263 -3.07 9.35 -8.91
N PRO A 264 -4.14 10.15 -9.02
CA PRO A 264 -5.49 9.60 -9.21
C PRO A 264 -5.67 8.82 -10.52
N ASP A 265 -4.92 9.13 -11.59
CA ASP A 265 -4.96 8.33 -12.82
C ASP A 265 -4.38 6.93 -12.57
N LEU A 266 -3.25 6.86 -11.86
CA LEU A 266 -2.60 5.60 -11.50
C LEU A 266 -3.49 4.75 -10.58
N LEU A 267 -4.12 5.38 -9.59
CA LEU A 267 -5.09 4.69 -8.71
C LEU A 267 -6.36 4.27 -9.47
N GLY A 268 -6.75 5.01 -10.53
CA GLY A 268 -7.88 4.68 -11.39
C GLY A 268 -7.71 3.38 -12.20
N LEU A 269 -6.48 2.85 -12.30
CA LEU A 269 -6.24 1.51 -12.83
C LEU A 269 -6.92 0.40 -12.02
N ILE A 270 -7.24 0.64 -10.75
CA ILE A 270 -7.98 -0.30 -9.89
C ILE A 270 -9.43 -0.44 -10.37
N ALA A 271 -10.03 0.61 -10.93
CA ALA A 271 -11.39 0.57 -11.43
C ALA A 271 -11.54 -0.55 -12.50
N PRO A 272 -12.65 -1.31 -12.48
CA PRO A 272 -13.86 -1.11 -11.68
C PRO A 272 -13.88 -1.85 -10.32
N ARG A 273 -12.75 -2.42 -9.85
CA ARG A 273 -12.73 -3.18 -8.58
C ARG A 273 -13.03 -2.27 -7.39
N PRO A 274 -13.67 -2.79 -6.32
CA PRO A 274 -13.93 -2.01 -5.11
C PRO A 274 -12.70 -1.30 -4.53
N LEU A 275 -12.83 0.02 -4.34
CA LEU A 275 -11.81 0.90 -3.77
C LEU A 275 -12.44 1.80 -2.70
N PHE A 276 -11.86 1.76 -1.51
CA PHE A 276 -12.16 2.66 -0.41
C PHE A 276 -10.97 3.58 -0.11
N ILE A 277 -11.21 4.89 -0.08
CA ILE A 277 -10.21 5.88 0.34
C ILE A 277 -10.61 6.48 1.68
N GLU A 278 -9.73 6.43 2.67
CA GLU A 278 -9.89 7.24 3.89
C GLU A 278 -8.74 8.23 4.05
N ALA A 279 -9.06 9.44 4.49
CA ALA A 279 -8.07 10.48 4.71
C ALA A 279 -8.46 11.42 5.85
N GLY A 280 -7.44 11.92 6.56
CA GLY A 280 -7.61 12.92 7.59
C GLY A 280 -7.81 14.31 7.00
N GLN A 281 -8.80 15.06 7.51
CA GLN A 281 -9.00 16.45 7.11
C GLN A 281 -7.86 17.36 7.58
N ASP A 282 -7.22 17.01 8.68
CA ASP A 282 -6.11 17.73 9.30
C ASP A 282 -4.76 17.05 9.03
N ASP A 283 -4.67 16.21 7.99
CA ASP A 283 -3.44 15.53 7.60
C ASP A 283 -2.41 16.55 7.03
N PRO A 284 -1.26 16.76 7.70
CA PRO A 284 -0.27 17.73 7.24
C PRO A 284 0.60 17.20 6.08
N ILE A 285 0.51 15.90 5.78
CA ILE A 285 1.31 15.20 4.76
C ILE A 285 0.50 15.05 3.47
N PHE A 286 -0.82 14.82 3.57
CA PHE A 286 -1.73 14.72 2.44
C PHE A 286 -2.85 15.75 2.56
N PRO A 287 -2.63 17.00 2.10
CA PRO A 287 -3.60 18.08 2.27
C PRO A 287 -4.98 17.75 1.69
N VAL A 288 -6.02 17.97 2.50
CA VAL A 288 -7.41 17.57 2.17
C VAL A 288 -7.92 18.16 0.84
N ALA A 289 -7.43 19.33 0.42
CA ALA A 289 -7.80 19.92 -0.87
C ALA A 289 -7.37 19.01 -2.05
N SER A 290 -6.13 18.53 -2.03
CA SER A 290 -5.56 17.61 -3.02
C SER A 290 -6.20 16.22 -2.93
N VAL A 291 -6.57 15.78 -1.72
CA VAL A 291 -7.36 14.55 -1.53
C VAL A 291 -8.73 14.66 -2.18
N LYS A 292 -9.45 15.77 -1.98
CA LYS A 292 -10.78 16.00 -2.58
C LYS A 292 -10.73 16.02 -4.10
N GLU A 293 -9.69 16.59 -4.69
CA GLU A 293 -9.44 16.55 -6.13
C GLU A 293 -9.31 15.11 -6.64
N ALA A 294 -8.43 14.31 -6.02
CA ALA A 294 -8.22 12.92 -6.39
C ALA A 294 -9.49 12.06 -6.20
N VAL A 295 -10.21 12.25 -5.09
CA VAL A 295 -11.47 11.55 -4.81
C VAL A 295 -12.54 11.90 -5.84
N GLN A 296 -12.66 13.17 -6.24
CA GLN A 296 -13.62 13.59 -7.25
C GLN A 296 -13.33 12.92 -8.60
N GLN A 297 -12.07 12.92 -9.05
CA GLN A 297 -11.64 12.29 -10.30
C GLN A 297 -11.91 10.78 -10.30
N LEU A 298 -11.57 10.09 -9.22
CA LEU A 298 -11.87 8.65 -9.07
C LEU A 298 -13.38 8.40 -9.03
N GLN A 299 -14.16 9.22 -8.34
CA GLN A 299 -15.60 9.06 -8.29
C GLN A 299 -16.24 9.23 -9.68
N ASP A 300 -15.78 10.20 -10.47
CA ASP A 300 -16.24 10.41 -11.84
C ASP A 300 -15.87 9.22 -12.73
N LEU A 301 -14.67 8.66 -12.58
CA LEU A 301 -14.24 7.44 -13.26
C LEU A 301 -15.13 6.23 -12.95
N TYR A 302 -15.42 5.97 -11.67
CA TYR A 302 -16.28 4.85 -11.29
C TYR A 302 -17.72 5.05 -11.79
N ARG A 303 -18.21 6.29 -11.87
CA ARG A 303 -19.48 6.62 -12.53
C ARG A 303 -19.42 6.34 -14.04
N TYR A 304 -18.31 6.67 -14.71
CA TYR A 304 -18.09 6.35 -16.12
C TYR A 304 -18.18 4.84 -16.39
N TYR A 305 -17.59 4.01 -15.53
CA TYR A 305 -17.71 2.55 -15.62
C TYR A 305 -19.07 1.98 -15.18
N ARG A 306 -20.03 2.84 -14.77
CA ARG A 306 -21.32 2.43 -14.18
C ARG A 306 -21.17 1.57 -12.92
N GLN A 307 -20.06 1.74 -12.21
CA GLN A 307 -19.70 1.00 -11.00
C GLN A 307 -19.53 1.95 -9.82
N GLY A 308 -20.32 3.03 -9.77
CA GLY A 308 -20.21 4.07 -8.73
C GLY A 308 -20.28 3.54 -7.30
N ASN A 309 -20.99 2.42 -7.07
CA ASN A 309 -21.09 1.79 -5.75
C ASN A 309 -19.79 1.10 -5.29
N ASN A 310 -18.87 0.79 -6.22
CA ASN A 310 -17.59 0.18 -5.91
C ASN A 310 -16.57 1.20 -5.42
N PHE A 311 -16.85 2.51 -5.52
CA PHE A 311 -15.98 3.56 -4.98
C PHE A 311 -16.61 4.20 -3.75
N CYS A 312 -15.91 4.10 -2.64
CA CYS A 312 -16.29 4.70 -1.37
C CYS A 312 -15.16 5.56 -0.83
N PHE A 313 -15.50 6.58 -0.05
CA PHE A 313 -14.49 7.36 0.66
C PHE A 313 -14.99 7.89 2.01
N ASP A 314 -14.05 8.24 2.87
CA ASP A 314 -14.29 8.87 4.17
C ASP A 314 -13.24 9.94 4.49
N LEU A 315 -13.70 11.16 4.77
CA LEU A 315 -12.85 12.26 5.24
C LEU A 315 -13.11 12.49 6.72
N HIS A 316 -12.20 12.01 7.57
CA HIS A 316 -12.38 12.01 9.03
C HIS A 316 -11.68 13.19 9.69
N GLY A 317 -12.16 13.62 10.87
CA GLY A 317 -11.61 14.74 11.64
C GLY A 317 -10.31 14.45 12.40
N LYS A 318 -9.51 13.47 11.95
CA LYS A 318 -8.20 13.13 12.54
C LYS A 318 -7.10 13.60 11.59
N GLY A 319 -5.85 13.62 12.06
CA GLY A 319 -4.67 13.91 11.23
C GLY A 319 -4.23 12.72 10.37
N HIS A 320 -2.91 12.54 10.20
CA HIS A 320 -2.32 11.44 9.44
C HIS A 320 -2.38 10.10 10.21
N GLN A 321 -3.55 9.46 10.20
CA GLN A 321 -3.80 8.17 10.85
C GLN A 321 -4.98 7.44 10.21
N VAL A 322 -5.05 6.13 10.43
CA VAL A 322 -6.23 5.32 10.06
C VAL A 322 -7.40 5.69 10.98
N SER A 323 -8.59 5.93 10.40
CA SER A 323 -9.81 6.10 11.18
C SER A 323 -10.53 4.77 11.37
N GLY A 324 -10.69 4.00 10.29
CA GLY A 324 -11.29 2.67 10.35
C GLY A 324 -12.80 2.63 10.59
N GLU A 325 -13.43 3.77 10.88
CA GLU A 325 -14.84 3.87 11.28
C GLU A 325 -15.81 3.32 10.24
N ARG A 326 -15.45 3.45 8.95
CA ARG A 326 -16.25 2.96 7.83
C ARG A 326 -15.52 1.90 6.99
N SER A 327 -14.20 2.01 6.88
CA SER A 327 -13.40 1.16 5.99
C SER A 327 -13.36 -0.29 6.44
N TYR A 328 -13.34 -0.58 7.76
CA TYR A 328 -13.29 -1.96 8.26
C TYR A 328 -14.56 -2.74 7.97
N ASP A 329 -15.73 -2.17 8.28
CA ASP A 329 -17.02 -2.82 8.04
C ASP A 329 -17.35 -2.87 6.54
N TRP A 330 -16.94 -1.83 5.78
CA TRP A 330 -17.01 -1.86 4.33
C TRP A 330 -16.20 -3.04 3.76
N LEU A 331 -14.92 -3.17 4.13
CA LEU A 331 -14.07 -4.22 3.60
C LEU A 331 -14.58 -5.61 3.98
N ALA A 332 -15.01 -5.81 5.23
CA ALA A 332 -15.59 -7.07 5.66
C ALA A 332 -16.85 -7.45 4.86
N ARG A 333 -17.71 -6.47 4.54
CA ARG A 333 -18.89 -6.71 3.71
C ARG A 333 -18.52 -7.05 2.26
N GLU A 334 -17.62 -6.29 1.64
CA GLU A 334 -17.21 -6.54 0.25
C GLU A 334 -16.53 -7.91 0.10
N MET A 335 -15.68 -8.29 1.06
CA MET A 335 -15.02 -9.60 1.09
C MET A 335 -16.00 -10.76 1.34
N ALA A 336 -17.13 -10.51 2.00
CA ALA A 336 -18.17 -11.51 2.23
C ALA A 336 -19.10 -11.70 1.00
N ALA A 337 -19.38 -10.62 0.26
CA ALA A 337 -20.36 -10.59 -0.82
C ALA A 337 -19.90 -11.19 -2.17
N GLN A 338 -18.61 -11.51 -2.31
CA GLN A 338 -18.02 -12.12 -3.53
C GLN A 338 -18.18 -13.64 -3.51
#